data_AF-A0A161X3M9-F1
#
_entry.id   AF-A0A161X3M9-F1
#
_cell.length_a   1.000
_cell.length_b   1.000
_cell.length_c   1.000
_cell.angle_alpha   90.00
_cell.angle_beta   90.00
_cell.angle_gamma   90.00
#
_symmetry.space_group_name_H-M   'P 1'
#
loop_
_entity.id
_entity.type
_entity.pdbx_description
1 polymer ?
#
loop_
_entity_poly.entity_id
_entity_poly.type
_entity_poly.pdbx_seq_one_letter_code
_entity_poly.pdbx_strand_id
1 'polypeptide(L)'
;MDNLQLIKSNQQSKYEEIIEYLSQDNGYWLENDIWDAIETFFIGEKISNMRYIDFSNIKNDNLKNEIKYFFLYKHKEKLLTNKGILRLNVSLKHFSEFYTGKSLLELDREKTFIKWKIF
;
A
#
# COMPACT_ATOMS: atom_id res chain seq x y z
N MET A 1 18.70 18.30 6.11
CA MET A 1 17.50 17.65 5.53
C MET A 1 16.59 17.34 6.71
N ASP A 2 15.76 18.28 7.16
CA ASP A 2 14.96 18.10 8.38
C ASP A 2 13.67 18.93 8.30
N ASN A 3 12.70 18.51 7.48
CA ASN A 3 11.42 19.23 7.40
C ASN A 3 10.17 18.32 7.38
N LEU A 4 10.32 17.00 7.53
CA LEU A 4 9.17 16.07 7.64
C LEU A 4 8.69 15.86 9.09
N GLN A 5 9.42 16.38 10.09
CA GLN A 5 9.10 16.19 11.52
C GLN A 5 8.37 17.38 12.16
N LEU A 6 8.12 18.46 11.42
CA LEU A 6 7.13 19.48 11.82
C LEU A 6 5.72 18.93 11.57
N ILE A 7 5.41 17.86 12.30
CA ILE A 7 4.07 17.32 12.46
C ILE A 7 3.26 18.46 13.08
N LYS A 8 2.50 19.13 12.23
CA LYS A 8 1.58 20.21 12.58
C LYS A 8 0.77 19.76 13.79
N SER A 9 0.82 20.53 14.87
CA SER A 9 0.05 20.31 16.09
C SER A 9 -1.45 20.61 15.93
N ASN A 10 -2.01 20.42 14.73
CA ASN A 10 -3.45 20.49 14.47
C ASN A 10 -3.93 19.06 14.23
N GLN A 11 -5.05 18.69 14.85
CA GLN A 11 -5.62 17.35 14.93
C GLN A 11 -6.05 16.78 13.56
N GLN A 12 -5.12 16.56 12.64
CA GLN A 12 -5.35 15.80 11.42
C GLN A 12 -5.41 14.33 11.82
N SER A 13 -6.47 13.65 11.41
CA SER A 13 -6.60 12.21 11.63
C SER A 13 -5.53 11.46 10.84
N LYS A 14 -5.10 10.29 11.34
CA LYS A 14 -4.14 9.44 10.61
C LYS A 14 -4.62 9.06 9.21
N TYR A 15 -5.94 8.98 9.01
CA TYR A 15 -6.49 8.72 7.69
C TYR A 15 -6.33 9.91 6.75
N GLU A 16 -6.53 11.13 7.23
CA GLU A 16 -6.28 12.33 6.41
C GLU A 16 -4.81 12.46 6.03
N GLU A 17 -3.87 12.09 6.90
CA GLU A 17 -2.44 12.00 6.55
C GLU A 17 -2.21 10.99 5.40
N ILE A 18 -2.89 9.84 5.43
CA ILE A 18 -2.82 8.82 4.36
C ILE A 18 -3.34 9.40 3.03
N ILE A 19 -4.50 10.06 3.06
CA ILE A 19 -5.11 10.67 1.86
C ILE A 19 -4.20 11.76 1.29
N GLU A 20 -3.65 12.64 2.11
CA GLU A 20 -2.71 13.68 1.68
C GLU A 20 -1.46 13.07 1.05
N TYR A 21 -0.92 12.00 1.64
CA TYR A 21 0.26 11.31 1.11
C TYR A 21 -0.01 10.64 -0.25
N LEU A 22 -1.17 10.00 -0.41
CA LEU A 22 -1.56 9.35 -1.68
C LEU A 22 -1.99 10.36 -2.76
N SER A 23 -2.43 11.55 -2.37
CA SER A 23 -2.81 12.62 -3.32
C SER A 23 -1.61 13.27 -4.02
N GLN A 24 -0.39 12.93 -3.62
CA GLN A 24 0.84 13.32 -4.31
C GLN A 24 0.83 12.84 -5.77
N ASP A 25 1.73 13.40 -6.59
CA ASP A 25 1.92 12.99 -7.98
C ASP A 25 0.61 13.11 -8.80
N ASN A 26 -0.06 14.25 -8.63
CA ASN A 26 -1.35 14.59 -9.25
C ASN A 26 -2.47 13.56 -8.95
N GLY A 27 -2.47 12.99 -7.74
CA GLY A 27 -3.50 12.05 -7.31
C GLY A 27 -3.33 10.64 -7.87
N TYR A 28 -2.28 10.34 -8.65
CA TYR A 28 -2.09 9.03 -9.28
C TYR A 28 -2.22 7.86 -8.29
N TRP A 29 -1.56 7.95 -7.13
CA TRP A 29 -1.57 6.84 -6.16
C TRP A 29 -2.95 6.64 -5.54
N LEU A 30 -3.66 7.73 -5.25
CA LEU A 30 -4.98 7.69 -4.65
C LEU A 30 -6.03 7.19 -5.64
N GLU A 31 -6.10 7.81 -6.83
CA GLU A 31 -7.16 7.63 -7.82
C GLU A 31 -7.00 6.35 -8.65
N ASN A 32 -5.76 5.89 -8.84
CA ASN A 32 -5.50 4.68 -9.61
C ASN A 32 -5.32 3.46 -8.68
N ASP A 33 -6.12 2.42 -8.93
CA ASP A 33 -6.04 1.13 -8.21
C ASP A 33 -5.05 0.16 -8.86
N ILE A 34 -4.55 0.44 -10.07
CA ILE A 34 -3.62 -0.41 -10.79
C ILE A 34 -2.34 0.37 -11.08
N TRP A 35 -1.31 0.14 -10.27
CA TRP A 35 -0.04 0.85 -10.41
C TRP A 35 0.88 0.12 -11.38
N ASP A 36 1.34 0.81 -12.42
CA ASP A 36 2.35 0.29 -13.33
C ASP A 36 3.76 0.43 -12.72
N ALA A 37 4.38 -0.71 -12.41
CA ALA A 37 5.72 -0.80 -11.86
C ALA A 37 6.81 -0.38 -12.87
N ILE A 38 6.58 -0.58 -14.17
CA ILE A 38 7.64 -0.27 -15.15
C ILE A 38 7.75 1.22 -15.46
N GLU A 39 6.82 2.04 -14.98
CA GLU A 39 6.89 3.49 -15.09
C GLU A 39 8.07 4.06 -14.31
N THR A 40 8.78 5.01 -14.91
CA THR A 40 10.05 5.54 -14.38
C THR A 40 9.89 6.31 -13.08
N PHE A 41 8.69 6.83 -12.79
CA PHE A 41 8.39 7.51 -11.53
C PHE A 41 8.15 6.53 -10.36
N PHE A 42 8.10 5.22 -10.64
CA PHE A 42 7.93 4.18 -9.63
C PHE A 42 9.15 3.24 -9.60
N ILE A 43 9.07 2.03 -10.16
CA ILE A 43 10.21 1.09 -10.20
C ILE A 43 11.06 1.30 -11.47
N GLY A 44 10.44 1.67 -12.60
CA GLY A 44 11.15 2.02 -13.84
C GLY A 44 11.79 0.85 -14.59
N GLU A 45 11.62 -0.38 -14.10
CA GLU A 45 12.18 -1.57 -14.71
C GLU A 45 11.27 -2.79 -14.52
N LYS A 46 11.30 -3.69 -15.51
CA LYS A 46 10.57 -4.95 -15.43
C LYS A 46 11.34 -5.93 -14.54
N ILE A 47 10.83 -6.15 -13.34
CA ILE A 47 11.35 -7.15 -12.41
C ILE A 47 10.39 -8.33 -12.40
N SER A 48 10.88 -9.50 -12.82
CA SER A 48 10.04 -10.69 -13.03
C SER A 48 8.97 -10.47 -14.12
N ASN A 49 7.97 -11.33 -14.18
CA ASN A 49 6.81 -11.18 -15.07
C ASN A 49 5.74 -10.24 -14.52
N MET A 50 6.05 -9.47 -13.46
CA MET A 50 5.12 -8.54 -12.83
C MET A 50 5.28 -7.14 -13.40
N ARG A 51 4.17 -6.62 -13.91
CA ARG A 51 4.06 -5.23 -14.40
C ARG A 51 3.20 -4.39 -13.47
N TYR A 52 2.07 -4.92 -13.03
CA TYR A 52 1.09 -4.16 -12.27
C TYR A 52 1.03 -4.61 -10.81
N ILE A 53 0.87 -3.65 -9.91
CA ILE A 53 0.37 -3.88 -8.55
C ILE A 53 -1.11 -3.52 -8.55
N ASP A 54 -1.95 -4.49 -8.23
CA ASP A 54 -3.40 -4.38 -8.41
C ASP A 54 -4.12 -4.40 -7.05
N PHE A 55 -4.75 -3.28 -6.72
CA PHE A 55 -5.53 -3.09 -5.50
C PHE A 55 -7.04 -3.21 -5.74
N SER A 56 -7.49 -3.45 -6.98
CA SER A 56 -8.92 -3.40 -7.36
C SER A 56 -9.78 -4.45 -6.66
N ASN A 57 -9.17 -5.53 -6.19
CA ASN A 57 -9.87 -6.61 -5.48
C ASN A 57 -10.24 -6.25 -4.04
N ILE A 58 -9.69 -5.15 -3.49
CA ILE A 58 -10.03 -4.67 -2.15
C ILE A 58 -11.23 -3.74 -2.22
N LYS A 59 -12.39 -4.20 -1.74
CA LYS A 59 -13.66 -3.46 -1.88
C LYS A 59 -13.83 -2.28 -0.94
N ASN A 60 -13.17 -2.31 0.22
CA ASN A 60 -13.27 -1.23 1.20
C ASN A 60 -12.20 -0.17 0.90
N ASP A 61 -12.61 1.06 0.58
CA ASP A 61 -11.67 2.11 0.17
C ASP A 61 -10.74 2.55 1.29
N ASN A 62 -11.21 2.57 2.56
CA ASN A 62 -10.35 2.90 3.69
C ASN A 62 -9.19 1.89 3.81
N LEU A 63 -9.51 0.59 3.84
CA LEU A 63 -8.53 -0.47 3.82
C LEU A 63 -7.61 -0.41 2.60
N LYS A 64 -8.19 -0.16 1.41
CA LYS A 64 -7.43 -0.05 0.16
C LYS A 64 -6.40 1.08 0.25
N ASN A 65 -6.80 2.24 0.76
CA ASN A 65 -5.93 3.39 0.93
C ASN A 65 -4.84 3.14 1.98
N GLU A 66 -5.16 2.47 3.10
CA GLU A 66 -4.15 2.05 4.08
C GLU A 66 -3.09 1.13 3.46
N ILE A 67 -3.50 0.18 2.60
CA ILE A 67 -2.59 -0.74 1.92
C ILE A 67 -1.77 -0.01 0.86
N LYS A 68 -2.39 0.83 0.02
CA LYS A 68 -1.69 1.68 -0.95
C LYS A 68 -0.62 2.52 -0.25
N TYR A 69 -0.99 3.17 0.86
CA TYR A 69 -0.06 3.95 1.67
C TYR A 69 1.13 3.11 2.14
N PHE A 70 0.89 1.91 2.65
CA PHE A 70 1.96 1.00 3.05
C PHE A 70 2.93 0.70 1.90
N PHE A 71 2.43 0.39 0.70
CA PHE A 71 3.27 0.12 -0.47
C PHE A 71 4.09 1.34 -0.88
N LEU A 72 3.43 2.50 -1.04
CA LEU A 72 4.07 3.72 -1.49
C LEU A 72 5.11 4.23 -0.49
N TYR A 73 4.76 4.25 0.80
CA TYR A 73 5.66 4.65 1.88
C TYR A 73 6.90 3.76 1.94
N LYS A 74 6.74 2.43 1.89
CA LYS A 74 7.88 1.50 1.91
C LYS A 74 8.80 1.67 0.70
N HIS A 75 8.23 2.01 -0.46
CA HIS A 75 9.00 2.30 -1.66
C HIS A 75 9.74 3.64 -1.57
N LYS A 76 9.03 4.75 -1.32
CA LYS A 76 9.60 6.11 -1.25
C LYS A 76 10.68 6.24 -0.17
N GLU A 77 10.46 5.61 0.98
CA GLU A 77 11.43 5.60 2.10
C GLU A 77 12.53 4.53 1.94
N LYS A 78 12.56 3.78 0.83
CA LYS A 78 13.55 2.72 0.56
C LYS A 78 13.62 1.65 1.65
N LEU A 79 12.50 1.41 2.34
CA LEU A 79 12.38 0.40 3.40
C LEU A 79 12.19 -1.00 2.83
N LEU A 80 11.85 -1.12 1.54
CA LEU A 80 11.82 -2.36 0.79
C LEU A 80 12.51 -2.17 -0.55
N THR A 81 13.15 -3.23 -1.05
CA THR A 81 13.67 -3.27 -2.42
C THR A 81 12.52 -3.35 -3.42
N ASN A 82 12.75 -2.94 -4.67
CA ASN A 82 11.77 -3.10 -5.75
C ASN A 82 11.27 -4.56 -5.87
N LYS A 83 12.18 -5.53 -5.75
CA LYS A 83 11.85 -6.97 -5.66
C LYS A 83 10.97 -7.30 -4.45
N GLY A 84 11.21 -6.68 -3.30
CA GLY A 84 10.41 -6.84 -2.10
C GLY A 84 8.99 -6.32 -2.26
N ILE A 85 8.83 -5.11 -2.80
CA ILE A 85 7.53 -4.51 -3.12
C ILE A 85 6.73 -5.41 -4.07
N LEU A 86 7.35 -5.88 -5.15
CA LEU A 86 6.67 -6.75 -6.12
C LEU A 86 6.33 -8.13 -5.55
N ARG A 87 7.16 -8.68 -4.66
CA ARG A 87 6.83 -9.93 -3.97
C ARG A 87 5.56 -9.80 -3.13
N LEU A 88 5.35 -8.65 -2.49
CA LEU A 88 4.14 -8.40 -1.70
C LEU A 88 2.87 -8.34 -2.54
N ASN A 89 2.96 -8.00 -3.83
CA ASN A 89 1.83 -8.03 -4.75
C ASN A 89 1.22 -9.45 -4.89
N VAL A 90 2.06 -10.50 -4.86
CA VAL A 90 1.58 -11.89 -4.83
C VAL A 90 0.72 -12.13 -3.59
N SER A 91 1.25 -11.75 -2.43
CA SER A 91 0.57 -11.92 -1.15
C SER A 91 -0.68 -11.05 -1.05
N LEU A 92 -0.67 -9.87 -1.67
CA LEU A 92 -1.80 -8.93 -1.68
C LEU A 92 -3.05 -9.54 -2.30
N LYS A 93 -2.89 -10.28 -3.41
CA LYS A 93 -4.01 -11.00 -4.03
C LYS A 93 -4.69 -11.94 -3.03
N HIS A 94 -3.91 -12.81 -2.38
CA HIS A 94 -4.43 -13.74 -1.37
C HIS A 94 -5.02 -13.02 -0.15
N PHE A 95 -4.37 -11.93 0.28
CA PHE A 95 -4.88 -11.10 1.37
C PHE A 95 -6.25 -10.51 1.05
N SER A 96 -6.48 -10.04 -0.18
CA SER A 96 -7.75 -9.44 -0.61
C SER A 96 -8.92 -10.43 -0.64
N GLU A 97 -8.66 -11.71 -0.92
CA GLU A 97 -9.66 -12.78 -0.87
C GLU A 97 -10.04 -13.14 0.57
N PHE A 98 -9.09 -12.95 1.48
CA PHE A 98 -9.16 -13.44 2.84
C PHE A 98 -9.72 -12.42 3.84
N TYR A 99 -9.25 -11.18 3.73
CA TYR A 99 -9.50 -10.16 4.73
C TYR A 99 -10.67 -9.27 4.34
N THR A 100 -11.72 -9.28 5.18
CA THR A 100 -12.97 -8.54 4.94
C THR A 100 -13.19 -7.38 5.92
N GLY A 101 -12.19 -7.04 6.74
CA GLY A 101 -12.28 -5.92 7.69
C GLY A 101 -12.20 -4.56 7.00
N LYS A 102 -12.44 -3.49 7.77
CA LYS A 102 -12.51 -2.12 7.23
C LYS A 102 -11.20 -1.34 7.36
N SER A 103 -10.29 -1.82 8.19
CA SER A 103 -8.98 -1.21 8.46
C SER A 103 -8.00 -2.26 8.94
N LEU A 104 -6.73 -2.16 8.54
CA LEU A 104 -5.64 -2.98 9.05
C LEU A 104 -5.52 -2.92 10.59
N LEU A 105 -6.05 -1.87 11.25
CA LEU A 105 -6.12 -1.79 12.70
C LEU A 105 -7.10 -2.80 13.33
N GLU A 106 -8.12 -3.21 12.57
CA GLU A 106 -9.07 -4.26 12.97
C GLU A 106 -8.54 -5.66 12.66
N LEU A 107 -7.34 -5.78 12.08
CA LEU A 107 -6.76 -7.07 11.73
C LEU A 107 -6.39 -7.86 12.99
N ASP A 108 -7.16 -8.90 13.28
CA ASP A 108 -6.80 -9.93 14.24
C ASP A 108 -5.60 -10.71 13.69
N ARG A 109 -4.40 -10.37 14.19
CA ARG A 109 -3.13 -10.96 13.74
C ARG A 109 -3.06 -12.46 14.02
N GLU A 110 -3.53 -12.92 15.16
CA GLU A 110 -3.44 -14.34 15.53
C GLU A 110 -4.33 -15.18 14.60
N LYS A 111 -5.59 -14.77 14.45
CA LYS A 111 -6.54 -15.46 13.58
C LYS A 111 -6.12 -15.42 12.11
N THR A 112 -5.58 -14.29 11.67
CA THR A 112 -5.06 -14.13 10.30
C THR A 112 -3.87 -15.05 10.07
N PHE A 113 -2.91 -15.09 11.00
CA PHE A 113 -1.73 -15.94 10.89
C PHE A 113 -2.06 -17.43 10.87
N ILE A 114 -3.00 -17.88 11.71
CA ILE A 114 -3.45 -19.29 11.72
C ILE A 114 -4.02 -19.67 10.35
N LYS A 115 -4.87 -18.82 9.78
CA LYS A 115 -5.48 -19.11 8.48
C LYS A 115 -4.48 -18.98 7.32
N TRP A 116 -3.50 -18.08 7.44
CA TRP A 116 -2.43 -17.93 6.45
C TRP A 116 -1.54 -19.18 6.34
N LYS A 117 -1.30 -19.90 7.45
CA LYS A 117 -0.54 -21.16 7.45
C LYS A 117 -1.15 -22.29 6.62
N ILE A 118 -2.43 -22.17 6.25
CA ILE A 118 -3.14 -23.20 5.48
C ILE A 118 -2.88 -23.05 3.97
N PHE A 119 -2.28 -21.94 3.54
CA PHE A 119 -1.84 -21.66 2.17
C PHE A 119 -0.32 -21.76 2.04
#